data_AF-A0A1G5T415-F1
#
_entry.id   AF-A0A1G5T415-F1
#
_cell.length_a   1.000
_cell.length_b   1.000
_cell.length_c   1.000
_cell.angle_alpha   90.00
_cell.angle_beta   90.00
_cell.angle_gamma   90.00
#
_symmetry.space_group_name_H-M   'P 1'
#
loop_
_entity.id
_entity.type
_entity.pdbx_description
1 polymer ?
#
loop_
_entity_poly.entity_id
_entity_poly.type
_entity_poly.pdbx_seq_one_letter_code
_entity_poly.pdbx_strand_id
1 'polypeptide(L)'
;MDAALADHVRAASAAARRHALAYRAPSGKDALPWSIIETFDVRVRGHLARDPRIEDERDRVLIAAVKLAETPAEEGDASIAEARAHLVDAIDYLEQAVLRFGLVNREGAKAGLGTYGQPVGSRD
;
A
#
# COMPACT_ATOMS: atom_id res chain seq x y z
N MET A 1 -8.37 11.93 16.83
CA MET A 1 -6.90 12.08 16.83
C MET A 1 -6.33 10.78 16.34
N ASP A 2 -5.57 10.85 15.25
CA ASP A 2 -4.96 9.69 14.62
C ASP A 2 -3.84 9.12 15.49
N ALA A 3 -3.56 7.83 15.32
CA ALA A 3 -2.34 7.23 15.85
C ALA A 3 -1.13 7.74 15.05
N ALA A 4 0.05 7.81 15.66
CA ALA A 4 1.28 8.14 14.93
C ALA A 4 1.57 7.14 13.78
N LEU A 5 1.04 5.92 13.86
CA LEU A 5 1.05 4.94 12.78
C LEU A 5 0.40 5.47 11.48
N ALA A 6 -0.57 6.39 11.56
CA ALA A 6 -1.23 6.96 10.38
C ALA A 6 -0.25 7.73 9.48
N ASP A 7 0.76 8.38 10.05
CA ASP A 7 1.76 9.10 9.26
C ASP A 7 2.69 8.14 8.51
N HIS A 8 3.01 6.99 9.10
CA HIS A 8 3.73 5.93 8.40
C HIS A 8 2.92 5.34 7.24
N VAL A 9 1.62 5.18 7.43
CA VAL A 9 0.69 4.73 6.37
C VAL A 9 0.71 5.71 5.20
N ARG A 10 0.46 7.00 5.47
CA ARG A 10 0.50 8.06 4.44
C ARG A 10 1.84 8.13 3.72
N ALA A 11 2.95 8.04 4.47
CA ALA A 11 4.29 8.08 3.90
C ALA A 11 4.58 6.85 3.01
N ALA A 12 4.16 5.66 3.44
CA ALA A 12 4.29 4.43 2.67
C ALA A 12 3.46 4.49 1.37
N SER A 13 2.20 4.90 1.44
CA SER A 13 1.34 5.05 0.27
C SER A 13 1.86 6.11 -0.70
N ALA A 14 2.38 7.23 -0.20
CA ALA A 14 3.02 8.24 -1.05
C ALA A 14 4.29 7.69 -1.75
N ALA A 15 5.09 6.86 -1.05
CA ALA A 15 6.25 6.21 -1.65
C ALA A 15 5.84 5.19 -2.73
N ALA A 16 4.84 4.36 -2.45
CA ALA A 16 4.28 3.41 -3.40
C ALA A 16 3.74 4.11 -4.66
N ARG A 17 2.96 5.19 -4.52
CA ARG A 17 2.49 5.98 -5.66
C ARG A 17 3.63 6.53 -6.51
N ARG A 18 4.65 7.13 -5.89
CA ARG A 18 5.83 7.61 -6.64
C ARG A 18 6.53 6.48 -7.39
N HIS A 19 6.62 5.29 -6.79
CA HIS A 19 7.20 4.12 -7.42
C HIS A 19 6.36 3.66 -8.62
N ALA A 20 5.04 3.54 -8.47
CA ALA A 20 4.12 3.20 -9.55
C ALA A 20 4.21 4.21 -10.72
N LEU A 21 4.32 5.51 -10.43
CA LEU A 21 4.46 6.57 -11.44
C LEU A 21 5.83 6.60 -12.12
N ALA A 22 6.88 6.17 -11.43
CA ALA A 22 8.23 6.11 -11.99
C ALA A 22 8.51 4.83 -12.78
N TYR A 23 7.70 3.77 -12.59
CA TYR A 23 7.89 2.49 -13.26
C TYR A 23 7.88 2.62 -14.79
N ARG A 24 8.84 1.95 -15.44
CA ARG A 24 8.96 1.84 -16.89
C ARG A 24 9.14 0.38 -17.27
N ALA A 25 8.13 -0.19 -17.94
CA ALA A 25 8.23 -1.52 -18.50
C ALA A 25 9.30 -1.56 -19.62
N PRO A 26 9.98 -2.70 -19.85
CA PRO A 26 9.89 -3.96 -19.09
C PRO A 26 10.86 -4.04 -17.89
N SER A 27 11.64 -2.98 -17.62
CA SER A 27 12.67 -3.00 -16.59
C SER A 27 12.07 -3.20 -15.19
N GLY A 28 12.59 -4.19 -14.45
CA GLY A 28 12.15 -4.45 -13.07
C GLY A 28 10.79 -5.13 -12.94
N LYS A 29 10.28 -5.76 -14.01
CA LYS A 29 9.01 -6.52 -14.04
C LYS A 29 8.84 -7.46 -12.83
N ASP A 30 9.81 -8.34 -12.59
CA ASP A 30 9.72 -9.34 -11.52
C ASP A 30 9.85 -8.73 -10.10
N ALA A 31 10.40 -7.52 -10.02
CA ALA A 31 10.63 -6.82 -8.76
C ALA A 31 9.45 -5.91 -8.36
N LEU A 32 8.69 -5.38 -9.33
CA LEU A 32 7.67 -4.35 -9.10
C LEU A 32 6.64 -4.73 -8.01
N PRO A 33 6.04 -5.94 -8.02
CA PRO A 33 5.05 -6.29 -7.00
C PRO A 33 5.63 -6.26 -5.58
N TRP A 34 6.90 -6.64 -5.41
CA TRP A 34 7.53 -6.66 -4.09
C TRP A 34 8.00 -5.26 -3.68
N SER A 35 8.59 -4.51 -4.60
CA SER A 35 9.11 -3.17 -4.33
C SER A 35 8.01 -2.14 -4.04
N ILE A 36 6.80 -2.32 -4.60
CA ILE A 36 5.68 -1.40 -4.38
C ILE A 36 5.17 -1.46 -2.93
N ILE A 37 5.16 -2.65 -2.31
CA ILE A 37 4.58 -2.89 -0.98
C ILE A 37 5.64 -2.92 0.12
N GLU A 38 6.93 -2.98 -0.22
CA GLU A 38 8.02 -3.14 0.73
C GLU A 38 7.98 -2.12 1.88
N THR A 39 7.82 -0.84 1.56
CA THR A 39 7.77 0.21 2.60
C THR A 39 6.57 0.02 3.54
N PHE A 40 5.44 -0.42 3.00
CA PHE A 40 4.25 -0.72 3.79
C PHE A 40 4.48 -1.93 4.70
N ASP A 41 5.01 -3.03 4.16
CA ASP A 41 5.26 -4.26 4.93
C ASP A 41 6.24 -4.02 6.07
N VAL A 42 7.30 -3.22 5.83
CA VAL A 42 8.33 -2.91 6.84
C VAL A 42 7.83 -1.94 7.90
N ARG A 43 7.09 -0.89 7.52
CA ARG A 43 6.78 0.23 8.44
C ARG A 43 5.37 0.21 9.02
N VAL A 44 4.47 -0.59 8.45
CA VAL A 44 3.05 -0.57 8.79
C VAL A 44 2.54 -1.94 9.18
N ARG A 45 2.68 -2.95 8.31
CA ARG A 45 1.98 -4.25 8.46
C ARG A 45 2.26 -4.92 9.79
N GLY A 46 3.52 -4.92 10.25
CA GLY A 46 3.93 -5.51 11.53
C GLY A 46 3.37 -4.80 12.77
N HIS A 47 2.80 -3.61 12.62
CA HIS A 47 2.30 -2.77 13.71
C HIS A 47 0.77 -2.71 13.76
N LEU A 48 0.09 -3.37 12.83
CA LEU A 48 -1.36 -3.51 12.78
C LEU A 48 -1.82 -4.80 13.46
N ALA A 49 -3.00 -4.76 14.07
CA ALA A 49 -3.74 -5.97 14.37
C ALA A 49 -4.15 -6.64 13.04
N ARG A 50 -4.17 -7.98 12.99
CA ARG A 50 -4.61 -8.69 11.79
C ARG A 50 -6.06 -8.34 11.47
N ASP A 51 -6.30 -7.88 10.25
CA ASP A 51 -7.62 -7.58 9.72
C ASP A 51 -7.70 -8.09 8.27
N PRO A 52 -8.58 -9.06 7.96
CA PRO A 52 -8.70 -9.62 6.61
C PRO A 52 -8.95 -8.58 5.53
N ARG A 53 -9.69 -7.50 5.84
CA ARG A 53 -10.01 -6.45 4.86
C ARG A 53 -8.77 -5.67 4.43
N ILE A 54 -7.80 -5.52 5.33
CA ILE A 54 -6.52 -4.86 5.00
C ILE A 54 -5.64 -5.80 4.18
N GLU A 55 -5.63 -7.10 4.52
CA GLU A 55 -4.86 -8.09 3.75
C GLU A 55 -5.42 -8.26 2.33
N ASP A 56 -6.75 -8.23 2.16
CA ASP A 56 -7.39 -8.27 0.83
C ASP A 56 -6.99 -7.06 -0.04
N GLU A 57 -6.91 -5.86 0.54
CA GLU A 57 -6.47 -4.67 -0.20
C GLU A 57 -4.96 -4.69 -0.49
N ARG A 58 -4.16 -5.28 0.41
CA ARG A 58 -2.73 -5.53 0.15
C ARG A 58 -2.55 -6.48 -1.04
N ASP A 59 -3.36 -7.54 -1.12
CA ASP A 59 -3.33 -8.47 -2.23
C ASP A 59 -3.82 -7.81 -3.53
N ARG A 60 -4.81 -6.90 -3.47
CA ARG A 60 -5.22 -6.08 -4.61
C ARG A 60 -4.07 -5.24 -5.18
N VAL A 61 -3.25 -4.63 -4.33
CA VAL A 61 -2.04 -3.89 -4.76
C VAL A 61 -1.05 -4.81 -5.47
N LEU A 62 -0.78 -5.99 -4.91
CA LEU A 62 0.13 -6.97 -5.52
C LEU A 62 -0.37 -7.40 -6.90
N ILE A 63 -1.65 -7.73 -7.03
CA ILE A 63 -2.28 -8.11 -8.31
C ILE A 63 -2.20 -6.97 -9.32
N ALA A 64 -2.50 -5.73 -8.91
CA ALA A 64 -2.43 -4.58 -9.81
C ALA A 64 -0.98 -4.30 -10.28
N ALA A 65 0.00 -4.51 -9.39
CA ALA A 65 1.40 -4.36 -9.73
C ALA A 65 1.86 -5.42 -10.74
N VAL A 66 1.45 -6.68 -10.56
CA VAL A 66 1.70 -7.75 -11.54
C VAL A 66 1.08 -7.38 -12.90
N LYS A 67 -0.18 -6.94 -12.92
CA LYS A 67 -0.85 -6.52 -14.17
C LYS A 67 -0.08 -5.43 -14.90
N LEU A 68 0.36 -4.37 -14.20
CA LEU A 68 1.18 -3.32 -14.80
C LEU A 68 2.52 -3.85 -15.32
N ALA A 69 3.18 -4.72 -14.55
CA ALA A 69 4.46 -5.31 -14.92
C ALA A 69 4.35 -6.26 -16.13
N GLU A 70 3.21 -6.93 -16.28
CA GLU A 70 2.93 -7.87 -17.35
C GLU A 70 2.29 -7.25 -18.59
N THR A 71 1.85 -5.98 -18.53
CA THR A 71 1.25 -5.26 -19.67
C THR A 71 2.27 -5.20 -20.83
N PRO A 72 1.98 -5.82 -21.99
CA PRO A 72 2.85 -5.80 -23.15
C PRO A 72 3.06 -4.37 -23.68
N ALA A 73 4.28 -4.07 -24.16
CA ALA A 73 4.58 -2.76 -24.74
C ALA A 73 3.82 -2.54 -26.07
N GLU A 74 3.45 -3.63 -26.75
CA GLU A 74 2.71 -3.62 -28.01
C GLU A 74 1.24 -3.21 -27.86
N GLU A 75 0.68 -3.28 -26.64
CA GLU A 75 -0.68 -2.78 -26.35
C GLU A 75 -0.76 -1.25 -26.36
N GLY A 76 0.40 -0.58 -26.34
CA GLY A 76 0.52 0.87 -26.46
C GLY A 76 0.40 1.63 -25.14
N ASP A 77 0.73 2.93 -25.20
CA ASP A 77 0.85 3.80 -24.02
C ASP A 77 -0.47 3.93 -23.23
N ALA A 78 -1.62 3.78 -23.88
CA ALA A 78 -2.93 3.87 -23.24
C ALA A 78 -3.16 2.73 -22.24
N SER A 79 -2.89 1.48 -22.62
CA SER A 79 -3.05 0.32 -21.74
C SER A 79 -2.09 0.38 -20.54
N ILE A 80 -0.85 0.82 -20.77
CA ILE A 80 0.13 1.04 -19.70
C ILE A 80 -0.35 2.13 -18.75
N ALA A 81 -0.91 3.23 -19.27
CA ALA A 81 -1.44 4.31 -18.45
C ALA A 81 -2.65 3.85 -17.61
N GLU A 82 -3.55 3.05 -18.18
CA GLU A 82 -4.69 2.46 -17.47
C GLU A 82 -4.26 1.50 -16.36
N ALA A 83 -3.36 0.55 -16.67
CA ALA A 83 -2.81 -0.37 -15.67
C ALA A 83 -2.10 0.38 -14.53
N ARG A 84 -1.41 1.48 -14.84
CA ARG A 84 -0.76 2.34 -13.85
C ARG A 84 -1.77 3.07 -12.97
N ALA A 85 -2.83 3.62 -13.57
CA ALA A 85 -3.91 4.26 -12.82
C ALA A 85 -4.56 3.27 -11.85
N HIS A 86 -4.85 2.04 -12.31
CA HIS A 86 -5.39 1.00 -11.45
C HIS A 86 -4.48 0.61 -10.27
N LEU A 87 -3.16 0.59 -10.47
CA LEU A 87 -2.22 0.36 -9.38
C LEU A 87 -2.24 1.51 -8.36
N VAL A 88 -2.29 2.76 -8.83
CA VAL A 88 -2.41 3.93 -7.95
C VAL A 88 -3.70 3.87 -7.14
N ASP A 89 -4.83 3.56 -7.77
CA ASP A 89 -6.11 3.40 -7.07
C ASP A 89 -6.04 2.30 -6.01
N ALA A 90 -5.43 1.15 -6.31
CA ALA A 90 -5.26 0.07 -5.35
C ALA A 90 -4.42 0.49 -4.13
N ILE A 91 -3.37 1.29 -4.34
CA ILE A 91 -2.56 1.86 -3.24
C ILE A 91 -3.40 2.79 -2.37
N ASP A 92 -4.20 3.65 -2.99
CA ASP A 92 -5.07 4.59 -2.28
C ASP A 92 -6.17 3.85 -1.49
N TYR A 93 -6.73 2.76 -2.03
CA TYR A 93 -7.68 1.92 -1.30
C TYR A 93 -7.04 1.21 -0.11
N LEU A 94 -5.80 0.71 -0.24
CA LEU A 94 -5.07 0.14 0.90
C LEU A 94 -4.82 1.20 2.00
N GLU A 95 -4.43 2.42 1.61
CA GLU A 95 -4.28 3.54 2.54
C GLU A 95 -5.58 3.77 3.32
N GLN A 96 -6.70 3.92 2.61
CA GLN A 96 -8.01 4.15 3.20
C GLN A 96 -8.46 2.99 4.10
N ALA A 97 -8.25 1.75 3.68
CA ALA A 97 -8.61 0.57 4.44
C ALA A 97 -7.85 0.52 5.78
N VAL A 98 -6.56 0.84 5.77
CA VAL A 98 -5.76 0.89 7.00
C VAL A 98 -6.18 2.04 7.91
N LEU A 99 -6.42 3.23 7.36
CA LEU A 99 -6.88 4.36 8.17
C LEU A 99 -8.26 4.09 8.80
N ARG A 100 -9.15 3.41 8.09
CA ARG A 100 -10.53 3.14 8.53
C ARG A 100 -10.64 1.94 9.48
N PHE A 101 -9.91 0.86 9.20
CA PHE A 101 -10.07 -0.42 9.90
C PHE A 101 -8.89 -0.79 10.77
N GLY A 102 -7.72 -0.18 10.55
CA GLY A 102 -6.49 -0.51 11.25
C GLY A 102 -6.60 -0.20 12.75
N LEU A 103 -6.09 -1.15 13.55
CA LEU A 103 -5.88 -0.98 14.98
C LEU A 103 -4.40 -1.21 15.29
N VAL A 104 -3.83 -0.38 16.16
CA VAL A 104 -2.44 -0.53 16.61
C VAL A 104 -2.29 -1.79 17.46
N ASN A 105 -1.37 -2.69 17.09
CA ASN A 105 -1.08 -3.90 17.87
C ASN A 105 -0.07 -3.64 19.00
N ARG A 106 0.33 -4.70 19.72
CA ARG A 106 1.28 -4.58 20.85
C ARG A 106 2.66 -4.08 20.40
N GLU A 107 3.14 -4.53 19.25
CA GLU A 107 4.44 -4.11 18.72
C GLU A 107 4.41 -2.66 18.25
N GLY A 108 3.31 -2.22 17.61
CA GLY A 108 3.10 -0.82 17.27
C GLY A 108 3.05 0.09 18.51
N ALA A 109 2.40 -0.38 19.59
CA ALA A 109 2.36 0.37 20.84
C ALA A 109 3.75 0.47 21.52
N LYS A 110 4.51 -0.63 21.54
CA LYS A 110 5.90 -0.63 22.04
C LYS A 110 6.81 0.29 21.23
N ALA A 111 6.57 0.40 19.92
CA ALA A 111 7.30 1.29 19.02
C ALA A 111 6.87 2.76 19.14
N GLY A 112 5.91 3.10 20.01
CA GLY A 112 5.44 4.47 20.20
C GLY A 112 4.52 4.98 19.09
N LEU A 113 3.94 4.10 18.27
CA LEU A 113 3.12 4.47 17.11
C LEU A 113 1.63 4.68 17.46
N GLY A 114 1.30 4.69 18.75
CA GLY A 114 -0.05 4.79 19.30
C GLY A 114 -0.19 3.92 20.55
N THR A 115 -1.40 3.84 21.11
CA THR A 115 -1.70 2.89 22.19
C THR A 115 -2.27 1.59 21.63
N TYR A 116 -2.05 0.46 22.32
CA TYR A 116 -2.64 -0.82 21.91
C TYR A 116 -4.16 -0.72 21.73
N GLY A 117 -4.66 -1.17 20.58
CA GLY A 117 -6.09 -1.10 20.22
C GLY A 117 -6.57 0.27 19.75
N GLN A 118 -5.70 1.29 19.68
CA GLN A 118 -6.07 2.59 19.13
C GLN A 118 -6.39 2.46 17.62
N PRO A 119 -7.49 3.07 17.14
CA PRO A 119 -7.72 3.25 15.71
C PRO A 119 -6.57 4.01 15.06
N VAL A 120 -6.15 3.57 13.88
CA VAL A 120 -5.06 4.23 13.14
C VAL A 120 -5.52 5.61 12.66
N GLY A 121 -6.62 5.68 11.91
CA GLY A 121 -7.26 6.94 11.53
C GLY A 121 -8.40 7.33 12.47
N SER A 122 -8.73 8.61 12.49
CA SER A 122 -9.94 9.12 13.14
C SER A 122 -11.18 8.52 12.47
N ARG A 123 -12.14 8.09 13.30
CA ARG A 123 -13.43 7.57 12.84
C ARG A 123 -14.34 8.76 12.56
N ASP A 124 -14.25 9.31 11.36
CA ASP A 124 -15.28 10.19 10.81
C ASP A 124 -16.31 9.38 10.02
#